data_AF-A0A7K1DRX4-F1
#
_entry.id   AF-A0A7K1DRX4-F1
#
_cell.length_a   1.000
_cell.length_b   1.000
_cell.length_c   1.000
_cell.angle_alpha   90.00
_cell.angle_beta   90.00
_cell.angle_gamma   90.00
#
_symmetry.space_group_name_H-M   'P 1'
#
loop_
_entity.id
_entity.type
_entity.pdbx_description
1 polymer ?
#
loop_
_entity_poly.entity_id
_entity_poly.type
_entity_poly.pdbx_seq_one_letter_code
_entity_poly.pdbx_strand_id
1 'polypeptide(L)'
;HYFGDRSGIFAAISEEGFTFLARAFRDVDFSNTSPAKAGFIAYLSFARNHVGHFRVMFRQDICGVTDNEGTATAAESAFNELLQMVARTIGSSVDPKAAHTFAFTLWSQAHGLATLVIDGPLPQKLLPGVSLDDQIDEVINLCSHMVALEAAEMGLVPSHS
;
A
#
# COMPACT_ATOMS: atom_id res chain seq x y z
N HIS A 1 -7.21 2.71 34.88
CA HIS A 1 -8.13 3.09 33.78
C HIS A 1 -7.48 3.89 32.63
N TYR A 2 -6.24 4.39 32.72
CA TYR A 2 -5.58 5.15 31.63
C TYR A 2 -5.22 4.32 30.38
N PHE A 3 -4.98 3.02 30.50
CA PHE A 3 -4.50 2.20 29.37
C PHE A 3 -5.59 1.87 28.33
N GLY A 4 -6.85 1.68 28.77
CA GLY A 4 -7.96 1.38 27.86
C GLY A 4 -8.39 2.57 26.99
N ASP A 5 -8.22 3.79 27.49
CA ASP A 5 -8.49 5.01 26.74
C ASP A 5 -7.44 5.22 25.63
N ARG A 6 -6.17 4.98 25.95
CA ARG A 6 -5.07 5.10 24.98
C ARG A 6 -5.10 4.02 23.90
N SER A 7 -5.42 2.77 24.24
CA SER A 7 -5.57 1.71 23.23
C SER A 7 -6.76 1.99 22.32
N GLY A 8 -7.87 2.50 22.87
CA GLY A 8 -9.03 2.93 22.09
C GLY A 8 -8.71 4.05 21.10
N ILE A 9 -7.91 5.05 21.52
CA ILE A 9 -7.46 6.14 20.63
C ILE A 9 -6.62 5.59 19.47
N PHE A 10 -5.64 4.71 19.72
CA PHE A 10 -4.81 4.18 18.63
C PHE A 10 -5.59 3.24 17.70
N ALA A 11 -6.55 2.48 18.23
CA ALA A 11 -7.47 1.69 17.41
C ALA A 11 -8.29 2.59 16.47
N ALA A 12 -8.89 3.67 17.00
CA ALA A 12 -9.64 4.62 16.19
C ALA A 12 -8.79 5.31 15.10
N ILE A 13 -7.54 5.67 15.43
CA ILE A 13 -6.58 6.20 14.44
C ILE A 13 -6.28 5.16 13.36
N SER A 14 -6.05 3.89 13.73
CA SER A 14 -5.80 2.83 12.76
C SER A 14 -7.01 2.57 11.86
N GLU A 15 -8.22 2.53 12.44
CA GLU A 15 -9.47 2.35 11.69
C GLU A 15 -9.68 3.45 10.65
N GLU A 16 -9.51 4.72 11.05
CA GLU A 16 -9.59 5.85 10.11
C GLU A 16 -8.50 5.76 9.04
N GLY A 17 -7.28 5.38 9.43
CA GLY A 17 -6.15 5.22 8.52
C GLY A 17 -6.38 4.14 7.46
N PHE A 18 -6.84 2.96 7.86
CA PHE A 18 -7.19 1.89 6.92
C PHE A 18 -8.36 2.29 6.01
N THR A 19 -9.33 3.04 6.54
CA THR A 19 -10.44 3.57 5.74
C THR A 19 -9.93 4.53 4.66
N PHE A 20 -9.00 5.41 4.98
CA PHE A 20 -8.36 6.31 4.01
C PHE A 20 -7.52 5.55 2.99
N LEU A 21 -6.76 4.54 3.40
CA LEU A 21 -5.99 3.70 2.48
C LEU A 21 -6.89 2.92 1.51
N ALA A 22 -7.99 2.35 2.00
CA ALA A 22 -8.98 1.66 1.17
C ALA A 22 -9.56 2.60 0.10
N ARG A 23 -9.93 3.84 0.48
CA ARG A 23 -10.40 4.87 -0.45
C ARG A 23 -9.32 5.25 -1.46
N ALA A 24 -8.07 5.43 -1.01
CA ALA A 24 -6.96 5.77 -1.90
C ALA A 24 -6.76 4.74 -3.02
N PHE A 25 -6.98 3.44 -2.75
CA PHE A 25 -6.95 2.41 -3.78
C PHE A 25 -8.19 2.38 -4.67
N ARG A 26 -9.37 2.59 -4.08
CA ARG A 26 -10.65 2.57 -4.80
C ARG A 26 -10.78 3.70 -5.82
N ASP A 27 -10.28 4.87 -5.46
CA ASP A 27 -10.44 6.10 -6.23
C ASP A 27 -9.33 6.30 -7.28
N VAL A 28 -8.46 5.29 -7.48
CA VAL A 28 -7.40 5.33 -8.48
C VAL A 28 -7.96 5.40 -9.90
N ASP A 29 -7.48 6.37 -10.68
CA ASP A 29 -7.68 6.42 -12.12
C ASP A 29 -6.61 5.60 -12.86
N PHE A 30 -7.05 4.64 -13.65
CA PHE A 30 -6.21 3.74 -14.45
C PHE A 30 -6.10 4.15 -15.92
N SER A 31 -6.73 5.25 -16.33
CA SER A 31 -6.83 5.65 -17.74
C SER A 31 -5.47 5.85 -18.42
N ASN A 32 -4.46 6.33 -17.68
CA ASN A 32 -3.16 6.73 -18.20
C ASN A 32 -1.97 6.01 -17.53
N THR A 33 -2.22 5.11 -16.59
CA THR A 33 -1.18 4.45 -15.77
C THR A 33 -1.50 2.99 -15.59
N SER A 34 -0.47 2.13 -15.66
CA SER A 34 -0.66 0.70 -15.40
C SER A 34 -1.19 0.46 -13.98
N PRO A 35 -2.05 -0.55 -13.75
CA PRO A 35 -2.61 -0.81 -12.42
C PRO A 35 -1.56 -0.96 -11.32
N ALA A 36 -0.46 -1.68 -11.59
CA ALA A 36 0.65 -1.80 -10.64
C ALA A 36 1.22 -0.44 -10.23
N LYS A 37 1.57 0.41 -11.21
CA LYS A 37 2.15 1.74 -10.94
C LYS A 37 1.16 2.64 -10.20
N ALA A 38 -0.11 2.61 -10.61
CA ALA A 38 -1.15 3.40 -9.97
C ALA A 38 -1.38 2.99 -8.49
N GLY A 39 -1.29 1.69 -8.18
CA GLY A 39 -1.32 1.18 -6.82
C GLY A 39 -0.15 1.67 -5.95
N PHE A 40 1.08 1.69 -6.48
CA PHE A 40 2.23 2.27 -5.77
C PHE A 40 2.02 3.77 -5.48
N ILE A 41 1.61 4.54 -6.48
CA ILE A 41 1.35 5.99 -6.33
C ILE A 41 0.29 6.24 -5.26
N ALA A 42 -0.82 5.49 -5.29
CA ALA A 42 -1.90 5.61 -4.31
C ALA A 42 -1.42 5.33 -2.88
N TYR A 43 -0.65 4.26 -2.69
CA TYR A 43 -0.10 3.89 -1.38
C TYR A 43 0.86 4.96 -0.84
N LEU A 44 1.81 5.44 -1.66
CA LEU A 44 2.77 6.46 -1.26
C LEU A 44 2.10 7.81 -0.97
N SER A 45 1.12 8.19 -1.80
CA SER A 45 0.35 9.42 -1.60
C SER A 45 -0.44 9.36 -0.29
N PHE A 46 -1.10 8.23 0.00
CA PHE A 46 -1.75 7.99 1.27
C PHE A 46 -0.76 8.15 2.44
N ALA A 47 0.38 7.46 2.39
CA ALA A 47 1.35 7.47 3.48
C ALA A 47 1.90 8.88 3.77
N ARG A 48 2.18 9.67 2.72
CA ARG A 48 2.69 11.05 2.84
C ARG A 48 1.63 12.05 3.31
N ASN A 49 0.37 11.87 2.91
CA ASN A 49 -0.72 12.76 3.31
C ASN A 49 -1.28 12.43 4.72
N HIS A 50 -1.07 11.20 5.19
CA HIS A 50 -1.60 10.69 6.46
C HIS A 50 -0.50 10.08 7.34
N VAL A 51 0.63 10.77 7.51
CA VAL A 51 1.83 10.28 8.24
C VAL A 51 1.51 9.78 9.65
N GLY A 52 0.63 10.48 10.39
CA GLY A 52 0.23 10.09 11.74
C GLY A 52 -0.47 8.73 11.77
N HIS A 53 -1.42 8.52 10.87
CA HIS A 53 -2.12 7.23 10.70
C HIS A 53 -1.16 6.14 10.25
N PHE A 54 -0.32 6.42 9.25
CA PHE A 54 0.64 5.45 8.71
C PHE A 54 1.59 4.90 9.79
N ARG A 55 2.09 5.77 10.68
CA ARG A 55 2.97 5.37 11.79
C ARG A 55 2.31 4.49 12.85
N VAL A 56 0.98 4.48 12.94
CA VAL A 56 0.23 3.72 13.94
C VAL A 56 -0.32 2.41 13.36
N MET A 57 -0.93 2.45 12.17
CA MET A 57 -1.75 1.33 11.67
C MET A 57 -0.99 0.01 11.48
N PHE A 58 0.32 0.06 11.24
CA PHE A 58 1.15 -1.12 11.01
C PHE A 58 1.95 -1.56 12.24
N ARG A 59 1.74 -0.89 13.38
CA ARG A 59 2.38 -1.24 14.66
C ARG A 59 1.54 -2.24 15.44
N GLN A 60 1.92 -3.51 15.37
CA GLN A 60 1.25 -4.63 16.05
C GLN A 60 0.97 -4.39 17.54
N ASP A 61 1.84 -3.65 18.23
CA ASP A 61 1.73 -3.41 19.69
C ASP A 61 0.66 -2.36 20.06
N ILE A 62 0.17 -1.56 19.11
CA ILE A 62 -0.77 -0.46 19.39
C ILE A 62 -1.90 -0.29 18.37
N CYS A 63 -1.83 -0.91 17.19
CA CYS A 63 -2.76 -0.61 16.11
C CYS A 63 -4.21 -1.08 16.38
N GLY A 64 -4.40 -2.04 17.29
CA GLY A 64 -5.74 -2.48 17.70
C GLY A 64 -6.42 -3.47 16.74
N VAL A 65 -5.72 -3.96 15.70
CA VAL A 65 -6.30 -4.91 14.72
C VAL A 65 -6.77 -6.23 15.38
N THR A 66 -6.10 -6.70 16.43
CA THR A 66 -6.49 -7.94 17.14
C THR A 66 -7.54 -7.71 18.22
N ASP A 67 -7.69 -6.46 18.69
CA ASP A 67 -8.39 -6.13 19.93
C ASP A 67 -9.66 -5.30 19.68
N ASN A 68 -9.84 -4.77 18.45
CA ASN A 68 -10.96 -3.92 18.06
C ASN A 68 -11.54 -4.36 16.70
N GLU A 69 -12.82 -4.74 16.69
CA GLU A 69 -13.54 -5.26 15.52
C GLU A 69 -13.67 -4.23 14.38
N GLY A 70 -13.88 -2.96 14.70
CA GLY A 70 -13.98 -1.88 13.71
C GLY A 70 -12.65 -1.68 12.99
N THR A 71 -11.55 -1.68 13.75
CA THR A 71 -10.19 -1.61 13.20
C THR A 71 -9.86 -2.83 12.33
N ALA A 72 -10.20 -4.04 12.79
CA ALA A 72 -9.99 -5.27 12.02
C ALA A 72 -10.75 -5.24 10.68
N THR A 73 -12.02 -4.82 10.72
CA THR A 73 -12.88 -4.68 9.53
C THR A 73 -12.31 -3.67 8.54
N ALA A 74 -11.83 -2.53 9.02
CA ALA A 74 -11.22 -1.51 8.16
C ALA A 74 -9.91 -2.01 7.52
N ALA A 75 -9.07 -2.70 8.30
CA ALA A 75 -7.82 -3.30 7.80
C ALA A 75 -8.09 -4.34 6.70
N GLU A 76 -9.08 -5.22 6.92
CA GLU A 76 -9.51 -6.21 5.93
C GLU A 76 -10.07 -5.54 4.67
N SER A 77 -10.87 -4.48 4.82
CA SER A 77 -11.36 -3.71 3.66
C SER A 77 -10.21 -3.10 2.85
N ALA A 78 -9.18 -2.54 3.49
CA ALA A 78 -8.03 -1.99 2.78
C ALA A 78 -7.24 -3.07 2.05
N PHE A 79 -7.06 -4.24 2.67
CA PHE A 79 -6.39 -5.37 2.03
C PHE A 79 -7.19 -5.93 0.84
N ASN A 80 -8.52 -5.96 0.94
CA ASN A 80 -9.39 -6.36 -0.17
C ASN A 80 -9.26 -5.41 -1.37
N GLU A 81 -9.16 -4.09 -1.16
CA GLU A 81 -8.91 -3.14 -2.25
C GLU A 81 -7.53 -3.34 -2.90
N LEU A 82 -6.52 -3.70 -2.11
CA LEU A 82 -5.21 -4.11 -2.65
C LEU A 82 -5.31 -5.39 -3.50
N LEU A 83 -6.09 -6.39 -3.07
CA LEU A 83 -6.34 -7.58 -3.88
C LEU A 83 -7.06 -7.24 -5.20
N GLN A 84 -8.01 -6.30 -5.20
CA GLN A 84 -8.64 -5.80 -6.42
C GLN A 84 -7.63 -5.09 -7.35
N MET A 85 -6.71 -4.31 -6.78
CA MET A 85 -5.60 -3.69 -7.52
C MET A 85 -4.71 -4.74 -8.19
N VAL A 86 -4.38 -5.81 -7.47
CA VAL A 86 -3.62 -6.95 -8.00
C VAL A 86 -4.40 -7.65 -9.11
N ALA A 87 -5.70 -7.91 -8.93
CA ALA A 87 -6.53 -8.53 -9.95
C ALA A 87 -6.57 -7.71 -11.26
N ARG A 88 -6.51 -6.37 -11.19
CA ARG A 88 -6.36 -5.50 -12.38
C ARG A 88 -4.99 -5.62 -13.03
N THR A 89 -3.97 -6.02 -12.28
CA THR A 89 -2.59 -6.17 -12.77
C THR A 89 -2.35 -7.54 -13.39
N ILE A 90 -2.83 -8.62 -12.76
CA ILE A 90 -2.49 -10.00 -13.14
C ILE A 90 -3.69 -10.81 -13.68
N GLY A 91 -4.90 -10.23 -13.66
CA GLY A 91 -6.15 -10.89 -14.03
C GLY A 91 -6.96 -11.37 -12.81
N SER A 92 -8.28 -11.39 -12.96
CA SER A 92 -9.24 -11.72 -11.88
C SER A 92 -9.45 -13.23 -11.66
N SER A 93 -9.05 -14.06 -12.62
CA SER A 93 -9.21 -15.52 -12.58
C SER A 93 -7.95 -16.26 -12.11
N VAL A 94 -6.96 -15.52 -11.57
CA VAL A 94 -5.70 -16.08 -11.09
C VAL A 94 -5.93 -16.84 -9.79
N ASP A 95 -5.12 -17.89 -9.59
CA ASP A 95 -5.06 -18.65 -8.34
C ASP A 95 -4.94 -17.72 -7.11
N PRO A 96 -5.76 -17.90 -6.06
CA PRO A 96 -5.75 -17.01 -4.89
C PRO A 96 -4.38 -16.91 -4.20
N LYS A 97 -3.57 -17.98 -4.20
CA LYS A 97 -2.23 -17.94 -3.60
C LYS A 97 -1.27 -17.07 -4.41
N ALA A 98 -1.34 -17.14 -5.75
CA ALA A 98 -0.61 -16.22 -6.61
C ALA A 98 -1.06 -14.76 -6.37
N ALA A 99 -2.36 -14.49 -6.33
CA ALA A 99 -2.88 -13.15 -6.03
C ALA A 99 -2.37 -12.59 -4.69
N HIS A 100 -2.33 -13.41 -3.63
CA HIS A 100 -1.75 -13.00 -2.34
C HIS A 100 -0.25 -12.74 -2.42
N THR A 101 0.49 -13.54 -3.18
CA THR A 101 1.94 -13.35 -3.39
C THR A 101 2.21 -11.99 -4.04
N PHE A 102 1.45 -11.64 -5.07
CA PHE A 102 1.54 -10.34 -5.73
C PHE A 102 1.13 -9.19 -4.79
N ALA A 103 0.06 -9.36 -4.02
CA ALA A 103 -0.39 -8.35 -3.04
C ALA A 103 0.67 -8.08 -1.97
N PHE A 104 1.24 -9.13 -1.37
CA PHE A 104 2.31 -9.00 -0.39
C PHE A 104 3.58 -8.38 -0.99
N THR A 105 3.90 -8.70 -2.25
CA THR A 105 5.05 -8.11 -2.93
C THR A 105 4.86 -6.61 -3.13
N LEU A 106 3.73 -6.20 -3.71
CA LEU A 106 3.40 -4.78 -3.93
C LEU A 106 3.37 -4.03 -2.59
N TRP A 107 2.67 -4.57 -1.60
CA TRP A 107 2.55 -3.95 -0.28
C TRP A 107 3.91 -3.82 0.40
N SER A 108 4.75 -4.86 0.39
CA SER A 108 6.09 -4.82 1.01
C SER A 108 6.97 -3.76 0.37
N GLN A 109 6.99 -3.67 -0.97
CA GLN A 109 7.79 -2.68 -1.70
C GLN A 109 7.28 -1.24 -1.42
N ALA A 110 5.97 -1.03 -1.51
CA ALA A 110 5.36 0.29 -1.29
C ALA A 110 5.53 0.75 0.17
N HIS A 111 5.32 -0.16 1.13
CA HIS A 111 5.49 0.10 2.54
C HIS A 111 6.95 0.37 2.92
N GLY A 112 7.88 -0.40 2.36
CA GLY A 112 9.32 -0.17 2.54
C GLY A 112 9.75 1.20 2.02
N LEU A 113 9.33 1.56 0.81
CA LEU A 113 9.62 2.88 0.24
C LEU A 113 8.99 4.00 1.09
N ALA A 114 7.71 3.88 1.45
CA ALA A 114 7.01 4.85 2.30
C ALA A 114 7.76 5.08 3.63
N THR A 115 8.15 3.99 4.28
CA THR A 115 8.88 4.04 5.56
C THR A 115 10.23 4.73 5.39
N LEU A 116 10.97 4.40 4.32
CA LEU A 116 12.27 5.01 4.03
C LEU A 116 12.18 6.51 3.72
N VAL A 117 11.08 6.95 3.09
CA VAL A 117 10.81 8.35 2.78
C VAL A 117 10.37 9.13 4.02
N ILE A 118 9.50 8.57 4.85
CA ILE A 118 8.87 9.26 5.99
C ILE A 118 9.78 9.28 7.22
N ASP A 119 10.34 8.13 7.57
CA ASP A 119 11.07 7.91 8.83
C ASP A 119 12.51 7.43 8.60
N GLY A 120 12.86 7.10 7.36
CA GLY A 120 14.16 6.53 7.02
C GLY A 120 15.15 7.53 6.41
N PRO A 121 16.32 7.00 5.98
CA PRO A 121 17.44 7.82 5.55
C PRO A 121 17.39 8.22 4.07
N LEU A 122 16.32 7.90 3.34
CA LEU A 122 16.30 8.05 1.87
C LEU A 122 16.56 9.49 1.42
N PRO A 123 15.93 10.54 2.01
CA PRO A 123 16.22 11.93 1.63
C PRO A 123 17.70 12.33 1.81
N GLN A 124 18.40 11.74 2.78
CA GLN A 124 19.82 12.02 3.07
C GLN A 124 20.79 11.22 2.19
N LYS A 125 20.28 10.26 1.39
CA LYS A 125 21.07 9.40 0.50
C LYS A 125 20.98 9.82 -0.97
N LEU A 126 20.23 10.88 -1.28
CA LEU A 126 20.08 11.39 -2.63
C LEU A 126 21.41 11.90 -3.19
N LEU A 127 21.62 11.67 -4.49
CA LEU A 127 22.74 12.26 -5.22
C LEU A 127 22.55 13.79 -5.34
N PRO A 128 23.64 14.57 -5.39
CA PRO A 128 23.54 16.00 -5.62
C PRO A 128 22.75 16.32 -6.91
N GLY A 129 21.75 17.19 -6.79
CA GLY A 129 20.91 17.62 -7.92
C GLY A 129 19.73 16.70 -8.25
N VAL A 130 19.56 15.57 -7.55
CA VAL A 130 18.38 14.70 -7.68
C VAL A 130 17.32 15.10 -6.66
N SER A 131 16.09 15.33 -7.11
CA SER A 131 14.98 15.61 -6.20
C SER A 131 14.44 14.33 -5.56
N LEU A 132 13.87 14.45 -4.36
CA LEU A 132 13.26 13.31 -3.67
C LEU A 132 12.09 12.74 -4.47
N ASP A 133 11.27 13.60 -5.06
CA ASP A 133 10.09 13.17 -5.81
C ASP A 133 10.49 12.44 -7.10
N ASP A 134 11.50 12.93 -7.84
CA ASP A 134 12.02 12.21 -9.02
C ASP A 134 12.58 10.83 -8.63
N GLN A 135 13.30 10.75 -7.50
CA GLN A 135 13.85 9.48 -7.03
C GLN A 135 12.75 8.50 -6.61
N ILE A 136 11.67 8.98 -5.98
CA ILE A 136 10.49 8.17 -5.64
C ILE A 136 9.84 7.65 -6.92
N ASP A 137 9.65 8.51 -7.93
CA ASP A 137 9.04 8.13 -9.20
C ASP A 137 9.85 7.05 -9.92
N GLU A 138 11.18 7.16 -9.94
CA GLU A 138 12.05 6.13 -10.52
C GLU A 138 11.96 4.79 -9.79
N VAL A 139 11.89 4.80 -8.46
CA VAL A 139 11.70 3.55 -7.69
C VAL A 139 10.31 2.95 -7.96
N ILE A 140 9.27 3.77 -8.03
CA ILE A 140 7.91 3.33 -8.38
C ILE A 140 7.90 2.71 -9.79
N ASN A 141 8.58 3.32 -10.76
CA ASN A 141 8.70 2.79 -12.12
C ASN A 141 9.35 1.41 -12.11
N LEU A 142 10.47 1.24 -11.40
CA LEU A 142 11.18 -0.04 -11.31
C LEU A 142 10.33 -1.12 -10.62
N CYS A 143 9.75 -0.80 -9.45
CA CYS A 143 8.91 -1.71 -8.68
C CYS A 143 7.68 -2.18 -9.47
N SER A 144 6.94 -1.24 -10.08
CA SER A 144 5.77 -1.58 -10.89
C SER A 144 6.12 -2.36 -12.16
N HIS A 145 7.27 -2.08 -12.77
CA HIS A 145 7.75 -2.83 -13.91
C HIS A 145 8.12 -4.28 -13.55
N MET A 146 8.83 -4.51 -12.44
CA MET A 146 9.16 -5.87 -11.98
C MET A 146 7.91 -6.71 -11.73
N VAL A 147 6.88 -6.12 -11.10
CA VAL A 147 5.60 -6.77 -10.87
C VAL A 147 4.91 -7.14 -12.19
N ALA A 148 4.83 -6.20 -13.14
CA ALA A 148 4.21 -6.45 -14.44
C ALA A 148 4.98 -7.47 -15.28
N LEU A 149 6.32 -7.47 -15.19
CA LEU A 149 7.19 -8.41 -15.89
C LEU A 149 6.98 -9.84 -15.37
N GLU A 150 7.03 -10.04 -14.06
CA GLU A 150 6.78 -11.36 -13.43
C GLU A 150 5.39 -11.90 -13.82
N ALA A 151 4.37 -11.04 -13.78
CA ALA A 151 3.02 -11.42 -14.19
C ALA A 151 2.98 -11.89 -15.66
N ALA A 152 3.65 -11.17 -16.56
CA ALA A 152 3.76 -11.55 -17.97
C ALA A 152 4.52 -12.87 -18.19
N GLU A 153 5.63 -13.08 -17.48
CA GLU A 153 6.43 -14.33 -17.55
C GLU A 153 5.63 -15.54 -17.05
N MET A 154 4.78 -15.35 -16.05
CA MET A 154 3.84 -16.37 -15.55
C MET A 154 2.60 -16.55 -16.44
N GLY A 155 2.42 -15.74 -17.49
CA GLY A 155 1.24 -15.74 -18.34
C GLY A 155 -0.04 -15.19 -17.66
N LEU A 156 0.14 -14.45 -16.57
CA LEU A 156 -0.92 -13.83 -15.77
C LEU A 156 -1.16 -12.41 -16.26
N VAL A 157 -1.86 -12.28 -17.38
CA VAL A 157 -2.23 -10.97 -17.93
C VAL A 157 -3.75 -10.77 -17.80
N PRO A 158 -4.21 -9.54 -17.51
CA PRO A 158 -5.63 -9.23 -17.49
C PRO A 158 -6.23 -9.56 -18.85
N SER A 159 -7.34 -10.29 -18.85
CA SER A 159 -8.12 -10.50 -20.07
C SER A 159 -8.58 -9.14 -20.56
N HIS A 160 -8.16 -8.73 -21.77
CA HIS A 160 -8.75 -7.55 -22.41
C HIS A 160 -10.26 -7.77 -22.50
N SER A 161 -11.01 -6.99 -21.72
CA SER A 161 -12.47 -6.89 -21.80
C SER A 161 -12.83 -5.80 -22.79
#